data_AF-A0A2E0NSD1-F1
#
_entry.id   AF-A0A2E0NSD1-F1
#
_cell.length_a   1.000
_cell.length_b   1.000
_cell.length_c   1.000
_cell.angle_alpha   90.00
_cell.angle_beta   90.00
_cell.angle_gamma   90.00
#
_symmetry.space_group_name_H-M   'P 1'
#
loop_
_entity.id
_entity.type
_entity.pdbx_description
1 polymer ?
#
loop_
_entity_poly.entity_id
_entity_poly.type
_entity_poly.pdbx_seq_one_letter_code
_entity_poly.pdbx_strand_id
1 'polypeptide(L)'
;MSQDLPSYVPADGLVAFYPFNGNANDASGNGYHGTRFQVGDGLDRHGNQNQSLYFNGKTADGTNNQQIINDSYVKVDNFDYSFSTSSRENQISISFWVKNEWNNQINPNDGLPILSRRTNNNIDFDLSLSGSNYNPSNAPALHLRFWSESSAQSVPDNSWTHCVVTCDNSNVKYYM
;
A
#
# COMPACT_ATOMS: atom_id res chain seq x y z
N MET A 1 0.11 6.98 27.24
CA MET A 1 1.38 7.54 26.75
C MET A 1 1.29 7.51 25.24
N SER A 2 1.18 8.67 24.57
CA SER A 2 1.29 8.69 23.11
C SER A 2 2.71 8.27 22.75
N GLN A 3 2.86 7.39 21.78
CA GLN A 3 4.19 7.08 21.26
C GLN A 3 4.68 8.31 20.48
N ASP A 4 5.84 8.85 20.85
CA ASP A 4 6.40 10.01 20.14
C ASP A 4 6.69 9.61 18.68
N LEU A 5 6.20 10.43 17.74
CA LEU A 5 6.46 10.23 16.32
C LEU A 5 7.96 10.39 16.03
N PRO A 6 8.57 9.48 15.26
CA PRO A 6 9.95 9.67 14.83
C PRO A 6 10.12 10.99 14.07
N SER A 7 11.25 11.67 14.24
CA SER A 7 11.50 13.00 13.66
C SER A 7 11.48 13.06 12.12
N TYR A 8 11.58 11.90 11.46
CA TYR A 8 11.48 11.78 10.01
C TYR A 8 10.05 11.62 9.51
N VAL A 9 9.08 11.47 10.41
CA VAL A 9 7.65 11.44 10.06
C VAL A 9 7.11 12.87 10.21
N PRO A 10 6.59 13.48 9.14
CA PRO A 10 5.97 14.79 9.25
C PRO A 10 4.72 14.67 10.14
N ALA A 11 4.56 15.58 11.11
CA ALA A 11 3.36 15.63 11.93
C ALA A 11 2.22 16.36 11.20
N ASP A 12 2.55 17.42 10.48
CA ASP A 12 1.58 18.22 9.73
C ASP A 12 1.05 17.44 8.51
N GLY A 13 -0.28 17.29 8.45
CA GLY A 13 -0.95 16.55 7.38
C GLY A 13 -0.83 15.02 7.48
N LEU A 14 -0.29 14.47 8.58
CA LEU A 14 -0.21 13.03 8.80
C LEU A 14 -1.60 12.45 9.08
N VAL A 15 -2.05 11.56 8.20
CA VAL A 15 -3.33 10.87 8.36
C VAL A 15 -3.18 9.59 9.18
N ALA A 16 -2.19 8.75 8.87
CA ALA A 16 -1.92 7.52 9.60
C ALA A 16 -0.43 7.16 9.50
N PHE A 17 0.09 6.48 10.52
CA PHE A 17 1.47 6.00 10.55
C PHE A 17 1.55 4.61 11.18
N TYR A 18 2.00 3.63 10.41
CA TYR A 18 2.10 2.23 10.86
C TYR A 18 3.57 1.82 10.94
N PRO A 19 4.19 1.83 12.14
CA PRO A 19 5.58 1.42 12.31
C PRO A 19 5.78 -0.10 12.21
N PHE A 20 4.69 -0.88 12.17
CA PHE A 20 4.68 -2.34 12.15
C PHE A 20 5.57 -3.00 13.23
N ASN A 21 5.58 -2.43 14.43
CA ASN A 21 6.35 -2.89 15.59
C ASN A 21 5.69 -4.07 16.34
N GLY A 22 5.26 -5.10 15.60
CA GLY A 22 4.56 -6.28 16.14
C GLY A 22 3.04 -6.15 16.23
N ASN A 23 2.46 -5.04 15.75
CA ASN A 23 1.02 -4.89 15.53
C ASN A 23 0.76 -4.10 14.23
N ALA A 24 -0.50 -3.83 13.90
CA ALA A 24 -0.91 -2.95 12.79
C ALA A 24 -1.59 -1.68 13.32
N ASN A 25 -1.19 -1.20 14.50
CA ASN A 25 -1.78 -0.03 15.11
C ASN A 25 -1.21 1.25 14.49
N ASP A 26 -2.11 2.16 14.14
CA ASP A 26 -1.76 3.55 13.82
C ASP A 26 -1.15 4.27 15.03
N ALA A 27 0.09 4.72 14.88
CA ALA A 27 0.87 5.49 15.85
C ALA A 27 0.85 7.00 15.56
N SER A 28 0.08 7.47 14.57
CA SER A 28 -0.11 8.90 14.32
C SER A 28 -0.85 9.63 15.44
N GLY A 29 -1.66 8.90 16.21
CA GLY A 29 -2.59 9.45 17.20
C GLY A 29 -4.01 9.66 16.66
N ASN A 30 -4.27 9.41 15.38
CA ASN A 30 -5.59 9.59 14.77
C ASN A 30 -6.51 8.36 14.94
N GLY A 31 -5.99 7.24 15.44
CA GLY A 31 -6.79 6.10 15.86
C GLY A 31 -7.22 5.17 14.71
N TYR A 32 -6.60 5.29 13.53
CA TYR A 32 -6.88 4.42 12.38
C TYR A 32 -6.20 3.06 12.52
N HIS A 33 -6.44 2.34 13.61
CA HIS A 33 -5.79 1.05 13.85
C HIS A 33 -6.24 -0.03 12.86
N GLY A 34 -5.29 -0.83 12.39
CA GLY A 34 -5.54 -1.97 11.51
C GLY A 34 -5.75 -3.28 12.28
N THR A 35 -6.68 -4.09 11.80
CA THR A 35 -6.88 -5.49 12.20
C THR A 35 -6.25 -6.41 11.16
N ARG A 36 -5.41 -7.35 11.61
CA ARG A 36 -4.68 -8.30 10.75
C ARG A 36 -5.56 -9.53 10.44
N PHE A 37 -5.63 -9.93 9.18
CA PHE A 37 -6.29 -11.16 8.71
C PHE A 37 -5.27 -12.01 7.95
N GLN A 38 -4.89 -13.16 8.53
CA GLN A 38 -3.91 -14.09 7.95
C GLN A 38 -2.53 -13.47 7.62
N VAL A 39 -2.19 -12.34 8.24
CA VAL A 39 -0.90 -11.64 8.08
C VAL A 39 0.08 -12.11 9.14
N GLY A 40 1.30 -12.46 8.72
CA GLY A 40 2.42 -12.78 9.61
C GLY A 40 3.31 -11.57 9.91
N ASP A 41 4.15 -11.67 10.93
CA ASP A 41 5.26 -10.73 11.12
C ASP A 41 6.41 -11.07 10.16
N GLY A 42 7.04 -10.04 9.62
CA GLY A 42 8.20 -10.16 8.72
C GLY A 42 9.49 -9.65 9.33
N LEU A 43 10.59 -9.82 8.58
CA LEU A 43 11.84 -9.10 8.80
C LEU A 43 11.76 -7.72 8.14
N ASP A 44 12.34 -6.68 8.72
CA ASP A 44 12.53 -5.41 8.02
C ASP A 44 13.74 -5.45 7.06
N ARG A 45 14.04 -4.28 6.48
CA ARG A 45 15.20 -4.06 5.59
C ARG A 45 16.57 -4.23 6.24
N HIS A 46 16.64 -4.34 7.56
CA HIS A 46 17.86 -4.59 8.33
C HIS A 46 17.91 -5.99 8.94
N GLY A 47 16.90 -6.83 8.69
CA GLY A 47 16.79 -8.16 9.27
C GLY A 47 16.22 -8.19 10.69
N ASN A 48 15.63 -7.10 11.18
CA ASN A 48 14.96 -7.07 12.48
C ASN A 48 13.59 -7.74 12.38
N GLN A 49 13.30 -8.64 13.32
CA GLN A 49 12.01 -9.33 13.40
C GLN A 49 10.90 -8.40 13.93
N ASN A 50 9.65 -8.60 13.50
CA ASN A 50 8.47 -7.88 13.97
C ASN A 50 8.56 -6.36 13.71
N GLN A 51 9.23 -5.97 12.63
CA GLN A 51 9.34 -4.58 12.15
C GLN A 51 8.76 -4.42 10.73
N SER A 52 8.05 -5.43 10.24
CA SER A 52 7.31 -5.42 8.98
C SER A 52 6.16 -6.43 9.06
N LEU A 53 5.24 -6.35 8.09
CA LEU A 53 4.19 -7.33 7.88
C LEU A 53 4.49 -8.18 6.66
N TYR A 54 4.28 -9.48 6.78
CA TYR A 54 4.39 -10.43 5.69
C TYR A 54 3.01 -10.84 5.19
N PHE A 55 2.74 -10.55 3.92
CA PHE A 55 1.48 -10.87 3.26
C PHE A 55 1.68 -12.06 2.32
N ASN A 56 0.96 -13.15 2.57
CA ASN A 56 1.08 -14.40 1.81
C ASN A 56 -0.24 -14.79 1.13
N GLY A 57 -0.95 -13.80 0.58
CA GLY A 57 -2.18 -14.04 -0.19
C GLY A 57 -1.92 -15.06 -1.31
N LYS A 58 -2.88 -15.95 -1.57
CA LYS A 58 -2.71 -17.01 -2.57
C LYS A 58 -4.04 -17.38 -3.21
N THR A 59 -4.04 -17.50 -4.53
CA THR A 59 -5.15 -18.07 -5.30
C THR A 59 -4.77 -19.45 -5.82
N ALA A 60 -5.75 -20.26 -6.20
CA ALA A 60 -5.49 -21.57 -6.79
C ALA A 60 -5.01 -21.43 -8.24
N ASP A 61 -4.00 -22.22 -8.59
CA ASP A 61 -3.42 -22.24 -9.94
C ASP A 61 -4.49 -22.53 -10.99
N GLY A 62 -4.44 -21.80 -12.12
CA GLY A 62 -5.37 -21.99 -13.24
C GLY A 62 -6.78 -21.44 -13.02
N THR A 63 -7.06 -20.73 -11.92
CA THR A 63 -8.41 -20.21 -11.62
C THR A 63 -8.63 -18.75 -11.99
N ASN A 64 -7.68 -18.08 -12.65
CA ASN A 64 -7.74 -16.64 -12.95
C ASN A 64 -8.12 -15.82 -11.71
N ASN A 65 -7.47 -16.11 -10.57
CA ASN A 65 -7.72 -15.47 -9.27
C ASN A 65 -9.14 -15.63 -8.69
N GLN A 66 -9.99 -16.52 -9.21
CA GLN A 66 -11.36 -16.69 -8.69
C GLN A 66 -11.46 -17.57 -7.45
N GLN A 67 -10.54 -18.53 -7.27
CA GLN A 67 -10.51 -19.37 -6.09
C GLN A 67 -9.41 -18.91 -5.14
N ILE A 68 -9.81 -18.32 -4.03
CA ILE A 68 -8.89 -17.86 -2.98
C ILE A 68 -8.53 -19.03 -2.07
N ILE A 69 -7.22 -19.29 -1.91
CA ILE A 69 -6.67 -20.26 -0.96
C ILE A 69 -6.37 -19.57 0.37
N ASN A 70 -5.80 -18.38 0.31
CA ASN A 70 -5.42 -17.58 1.47
C ASN A 70 -5.63 -16.10 1.17
N ASP A 71 -6.35 -15.40 2.04
CA ASP A 71 -6.61 -13.97 1.91
C ASP A 71 -5.91 -13.22 3.05
N SER A 72 -4.77 -12.61 2.73
CA SER A 72 -3.88 -11.99 3.72
C SER A 72 -3.91 -10.48 3.58
N TYR A 73 -4.50 -9.77 4.54
CA TYR A 73 -4.64 -8.31 4.51
C TYR A 73 -4.72 -7.68 5.90
N VAL A 74 -4.48 -6.36 5.94
CA VAL A 74 -4.82 -5.52 7.10
C VAL A 74 -6.03 -4.69 6.75
N LYS A 75 -7.03 -4.71 7.62
CA LYS A 75 -8.26 -3.92 7.48
C LYS A 75 -8.24 -2.76 8.48
N VAL A 76 -8.46 -1.56 7.99
CA VAL A 76 -8.73 -0.40 8.85
C VAL A 76 -10.24 -0.13 8.79
N ASP A 77 -10.92 -0.40 9.90
CA ASP A 77 -12.34 -0.10 10.03
C ASP A 77 -12.54 1.39 10.34
N ASN A 78 -13.69 1.94 9.96
CA ASN A 78 -14.09 3.33 10.27
C ASN A 78 -13.06 4.40 9.84
N PHE A 79 -12.48 4.25 8.65
CA PHE A 79 -11.60 5.28 8.08
C PHE A 79 -12.44 6.43 7.52
N ASP A 80 -12.65 7.47 8.34
CA ASP A 80 -13.53 8.60 8.08
C ASP A 80 -12.83 9.85 7.51
N TYR A 81 -11.53 9.76 7.23
CA TYR A 81 -10.79 10.83 6.58
C TYR A 81 -11.32 11.06 5.14
N SER A 82 -11.56 12.31 4.76
CA SER A 82 -11.98 12.66 3.40
C SER A 82 -10.79 13.12 2.58
N PHE A 83 -10.53 12.44 1.45
CA PHE A 83 -9.62 12.92 0.41
C PHE A 83 -10.37 13.73 -0.67
N SER A 84 -11.56 14.25 -0.37
CA SER A 84 -12.43 14.89 -1.36
C SER A 84 -13.38 15.92 -0.75
N THR A 85 -12.99 17.18 -0.73
CA THR A 85 -13.91 18.33 -0.72
C THR A 85 -13.78 19.20 -1.98
N SER A 86 -14.86 19.94 -2.25
CA SER A 86 -15.37 20.33 -3.57
C SER A 86 -14.55 21.32 -4.41
N SER A 87 -13.24 21.49 -4.20
CA SER A 87 -12.42 22.17 -5.23
C SER A 87 -10.89 21.97 -5.19
N ARG A 88 -10.26 21.30 -4.20
CA ARG A 88 -8.77 21.25 -4.13
C ARG A 88 -8.10 20.03 -3.45
N GLU A 89 -8.73 18.85 -3.39
CA GLU A 89 -8.28 17.82 -2.42
C GLU A 89 -7.84 16.45 -2.96
N ASN A 90 -7.39 16.32 -4.21
CA ASN A 90 -6.70 15.10 -4.64
C ASN A 90 -5.21 15.08 -4.20
N GLN A 91 -4.93 15.62 -3.00
CA GLN A 91 -3.58 15.69 -2.48
C GLN A 91 -3.36 14.56 -1.48
N ILE A 92 -2.53 13.60 -1.86
CA ILE A 92 -2.20 12.47 -1.01
C ILE A 92 -0.72 12.12 -1.19
N SER A 93 -0.04 11.84 -0.09
CA SER A 93 1.28 11.24 -0.12
C SER A 93 1.25 9.93 0.65
N ILE A 94 1.72 8.85 0.02
CA ILE A 94 1.84 7.53 0.62
C ILE A 94 3.31 7.13 0.53
N SER A 95 3.91 6.77 1.66
CA SER A 95 5.32 6.40 1.78
C SER A 95 5.43 5.09 2.55
N PHE A 96 6.12 4.10 1.98
CA PHE A 96 6.27 2.78 2.57
C PHE A 96 7.49 2.06 2.03
N TRP A 97 8.03 1.15 2.84
CA TRP A 97 9.00 0.15 2.37
C TRP A 97 8.26 -1.10 1.93
N VAL A 98 8.67 -1.69 0.80
CA VAL A 98 8.11 -2.94 0.27
C VAL A 98 9.22 -3.85 -0.23
N LYS A 99 9.03 -5.16 -0.09
CA LYS A 99 9.85 -6.19 -0.73
C LYS A 99 8.91 -7.14 -1.48
N ASN A 100 8.96 -7.10 -2.81
CA ASN A 100 8.12 -7.97 -3.62
C ASN A 100 8.74 -9.37 -3.71
N GLU A 101 8.14 -10.37 -3.07
CA GLU A 101 8.57 -11.77 -3.15
C GLU A 101 7.66 -12.62 -4.06
N TRP A 102 6.74 -11.98 -4.79
CA TRP A 102 5.86 -12.65 -5.74
C TRP A 102 6.60 -13.12 -7.00
N ASN A 103 7.83 -12.62 -7.25
CA ASN A 103 8.74 -13.10 -8.30
C ASN A 103 8.09 -13.11 -9.70
N ASN A 104 7.42 -12.02 -10.05
CA ASN A 104 6.72 -11.83 -11.33
C ASN A 104 5.65 -12.91 -11.64
N GLN A 105 5.15 -13.65 -10.64
CA GLN A 105 3.99 -14.54 -10.78
C GLN A 105 2.65 -13.76 -10.80
N ILE A 106 2.70 -12.43 -10.94
CA ILE A 106 1.49 -11.60 -10.98
C ILE A 106 0.80 -11.92 -12.29
N ASN A 107 -0.52 -12.19 -12.22
CA ASN A 107 -1.30 -12.43 -13.42
C ASN A 107 -1.02 -11.32 -14.44
N PRO A 108 -0.83 -11.65 -15.72
CA PRO A 108 -0.24 -10.69 -16.67
C PRO A 108 -1.00 -9.38 -16.81
N ASN A 109 -2.32 -9.40 -16.55
CA ASN A 109 -3.20 -8.24 -16.65
C ASN A 109 -3.63 -7.67 -15.30
N ASP A 110 -3.37 -8.37 -14.20
CA ASP A 110 -3.78 -7.94 -12.87
C ASP A 110 -2.61 -7.27 -12.16
N GLY A 111 -2.89 -6.24 -11.36
CA GLY A 111 -1.90 -5.69 -10.45
C GLY A 111 -1.85 -6.49 -9.13
N LEU A 112 -0.77 -6.34 -8.38
CA LEU A 112 -0.70 -6.76 -6.98
C LEU A 112 -1.17 -5.60 -6.08
N PRO A 113 -2.36 -5.66 -5.47
CA PRO A 113 -2.85 -4.57 -4.62
C PRO A 113 -1.96 -4.45 -3.36
N ILE A 114 -1.53 -3.22 -3.04
CA ILE A 114 -0.75 -2.91 -1.84
C ILE A 114 -1.63 -2.21 -0.80
N LEU A 115 -2.32 -1.15 -1.22
CA LEU A 115 -3.14 -0.34 -0.34
C LEU A 115 -4.31 0.22 -1.15
N SER A 116 -5.53 -0.03 -0.70
CA SER A 116 -6.72 0.46 -1.40
C SER A 116 -7.79 0.91 -0.42
N ARG A 117 -8.58 1.86 -0.88
CA ARG A 117 -9.82 2.30 -0.23
C ARG A 117 -10.91 2.39 -1.27
N ARG A 118 -12.05 1.77 -0.96
CA ARG A 118 -13.26 1.84 -1.78
C ARG A 118 -14.42 2.40 -0.97
N THR A 119 -15.22 3.26 -1.59
CA THR A 119 -16.44 3.82 -1.02
C THR A 119 -17.62 3.54 -1.95
N ASN A 120 -18.65 2.83 -1.48
CA ASN A 120 -19.82 2.44 -2.28
C ASN A 120 -19.42 1.78 -3.62
N ASN A 121 -18.51 0.82 -3.56
CA ASN A 121 -17.90 0.12 -4.71
C ASN A 121 -17.04 0.98 -5.66
N ASN A 122 -16.98 2.30 -5.48
CA ASN A 122 -16.08 3.17 -6.22
C ASN A 122 -14.68 3.17 -5.60
N ILE A 123 -13.66 3.28 -6.45
CA ILE A 123 -12.28 3.50 -6.00
C ILE A 123 -12.19 4.91 -5.45
N ASP A 124 -11.87 5.03 -4.16
CA ASP A 124 -11.44 6.30 -3.58
C ASP A 124 -9.97 6.50 -3.97
N PHE A 125 -9.13 5.53 -3.59
CA PHE A 125 -7.82 5.31 -4.18
C PHE A 125 -7.44 3.83 -4.18
N ASP A 126 -6.56 3.44 -5.11
CA ASP A 126 -5.89 2.14 -5.15
C ASP A 126 -4.42 2.35 -5.49
N LEU A 127 -3.54 1.70 -4.74
CA LEU A 127 -2.12 1.61 -5.02
C LEU A 127 -1.75 0.15 -5.18
N SER A 128 -1.25 -0.20 -6.36
CA SER A 128 -0.88 -1.57 -6.74
C SER A 128 0.48 -1.59 -7.44
N LEU A 129 1.09 -2.77 -7.57
CA LEU A 129 2.20 -3.00 -8.50
C LEU A 129 1.62 -3.54 -9.82
N SER A 130 2.08 -3.02 -10.96
CA SER A 130 1.62 -3.44 -12.28
C SER A 130 1.94 -4.93 -12.56
N GLY A 131 1.04 -5.57 -13.31
CA GLY A 131 1.21 -6.95 -13.76
C GLY A 131 2.34 -7.14 -14.78
N SER A 132 2.61 -8.40 -15.13
CA SER A 132 3.77 -8.75 -15.96
C SER A 132 3.70 -8.34 -17.43
N ASN A 133 2.52 -8.00 -17.98
CA ASN A 133 2.41 -7.45 -19.36
C ASN A 133 2.66 -5.94 -19.44
N TYR A 134 2.73 -5.23 -18.33
CA TYR A 134 2.99 -3.79 -18.33
C TYR A 134 4.49 -3.53 -18.50
N ASN A 135 4.84 -2.38 -19.08
CA ASN A 135 6.22 -1.96 -19.27
C ASN A 135 6.46 -0.60 -18.56
N PRO A 136 7.17 -0.58 -17.42
CA PRO A 136 7.75 -1.74 -16.74
C PRO A 136 6.71 -2.55 -15.93
N SER A 137 7.01 -3.83 -15.68
CA SER A 137 6.27 -4.66 -14.72
C SER A 137 6.69 -4.31 -13.29
N ASN A 138 5.88 -4.69 -12.29
CA ASN A 138 6.09 -4.32 -10.88
C ASN A 138 6.20 -2.79 -10.67
N ALA A 139 5.62 -1.98 -11.54
CA ALA A 139 5.61 -0.53 -11.42
C ALA A 139 4.51 -0.12 -10.42
N PRO A 140 4.80 0.66 -9.37
CA PRO A 140 3.76 1.26 -8.55
C PRO A 140 2.78 2.06 -9.41
N ALA A 141 1.49 1.80 -9.25
CA ALA A 141 0.42 2.45 -9.98
C ALA A 141 -0.65 2.94 -9.02
N LEU A 142 -0.91 4.25 -9.06
CA LEU A 142 -1.94 4.91 -8.28
C LEU A 142 -3.17 5.14 -9.18
N HIS A 143 -4.32 4.70 -8.70
CA HIS A 143 -5.63 4.97 -9.27
C HIS A 143 -6.39 5.86 -8.29
N LEU A 144 -6.76 7.07 -8.73
CA LEU A 144 -7.62 8.01 -8.02
C LEU A 144 -8.92 8.23 -8.80
N ARG A 145 -10.02 7.66 -8.32
CA ARG A 145 -11.36 7.76 -8.91
C ARG A 145 -11.43 7.45 -10.41
N PHE A 146 -11.22 8.46 -11.28
CA PHE A 146 -11.36 8.37 -12.73
C PHE A 146 -10.02 8.44 -13.47
N TRP A 147 -8.92 8.52 -12.73
CA TRP A 147 -7.59 8.71 -13.27
C TRP A 147 -6.61 7.72 -12.66
N SER A 148 -5.71 7.19 -13.48
CA SER A 148 -4.66 6.28 -13.05
C SER A 148 -3.35 6.60 -13.76
N GLU A 149 -2.25 6.56 -13.02
CA GLU A 149 -0.89 6.72 -13.55
C GLU A 149 0.02 5.68 -12.91
N SER A 150 1.02 5.20 -13.66
CA SER A 150 2.03 4.27 -13.15
C SER A 150 3.42 4.90 -13.19
N SER A 151 4.28 4.48 -12.28
CA SER A 151 5.68 4.84 -12.30
C SER A 151 6.38 4.37 -13.58
N ALA A 152 7.37 5.13 -14.03
CA ALA A 152 8.31 4.70 -15.07
C ALA A 152 9.42 3.77 -14.53
N GLN A 153 9.45 3.56 -13.22
CA GLN A 153 10.38 2.69 -12.51
C GLN A 153 9.63 1.49 -11.92
N SER A 154 10.33 0.38 -11.71
CA SER A 154 9.78 -0.84 -11.11
C SER A 154 10.34 -1.11 -9.72
N VAL A 155 9.55 -1.80 -8.90
CA VAL A 155 10.03 -2.43 -7.68
C VAL A 155 10.75 -3.73 -8.06
N PRO A 156 12.06 -3.85 -7.81
CA PRO A 156 12.79 -5.09 -8.06
C PRO A 156 12.31 -6.23 -7.15
N ASP A 157 12.29 -7.45 -7.69
CA ASP A 157 11.96 -8.63 -6.90
C ASP A 157 13.01 -8.87 -5.80
N ASN A 158 12.54 -9.38 -4.67
CA ASN A 158 13.31 -9.79 -3.49
C ASN A 158 14.22 -8.72 -2.89
N SER A 159 13.99 -7.44 -3.17
CA SER A 159 14.77 -6.33 -2.62
C SER A 159 13.86 -5.32 -1.93
N TRP A 160 14.31 -4.78 -0.80
CA TRP A 160 13.59 -3.71 -0.12
C TRP A 160 13.71 -2.41 -0.91
N THR A 161 12.57 -1.83 -1.26
CA THR A 161 12.46 -0.55 -1.97
C THR A 161 11.61 0.41 -1.15
N HIS A 162 12.06 1.65 -1.03
CA HIS A 162 11.27 2.71 -0.43
C HIS A 162 10.44 3.37 -1.52
N CYS A 163 9.13 3.17 -1.50
CA CYS A 163 8.23 3.79 -2.47
C CYS A 163 7.55 4.99 -1.82
N VAL A 164 7.62 6.13 -2.50
CA VAL A 164 6.80 7.30 -2.19
C VAL A 164 6.01 7.69 -3.43
N VAL A 165 4.69 7.77 -3.28
CA VAL A 165 3.81 8.36 -4.27
C VAL A 165 3.22 9.64 -3.70
N THR A 166 3.31 10.74 -4.46
CA THR A 166 2.68 12.01 -4.11
C THR A 166 1.74 12.40 -5.24
N CYS A 167 0.49 12.68 -4.93
CA CYS A 167 -0.46 13.30 -5.83
C CYS A 167 -0.71 14.73 -5.36
N ASP A 168 -0.72 15.67 -6.31
CA ASP A 168 -1.34 16.98 -6.13
C ASP A 168 -2.56 17.12 -7.04
N ASN A 169 -3.17 18.30 -7.11
CA ASN A 169 -4.38 18.51 -7.93
C ASN A 169 -4.18 18.29 -9.45
N SER A 170 -2.96 18.07 -9.92
CA SER A 170 -2.66 17.97 -11.36
C SER A 170 -1.59 16.94 -11.72
N ASN A 171 -0.79 16.46 -10.77
CA ASN A 171 0.36 15.60 -11.03
C ASN A 171 0.47 14.47 -10.00
N VAL A 172 0.89 13.29 -10.46
CA VAL A 172 1.49 12.27 -9.60
C VAL A 172 2.98 12.22 -9.83
N LYS A 173 3.71 11.99 -8.74
CA LYS A 173 5.14 11.72 -8.75
C LYS A 173 5.43 10.47 -7.95
N TYR A 174 6.34 9.68 -8.47
CA TYR A 174 6.88 8.49 -7.84
C TYR A 174 8.34 8.73 -7.48
N TYR A 175 8.73 8.28 -6.30
CA TYR A 175 10.11 8.28 -5.82
C TYR A 175 10.43 6.87 -5.31
N MET A 176 11.56 6.31 -5.78
CA MET A 176 12.07 5.00 -5.42
C MET A 176 13.59 5.00 -5.34
#